data_AF-A0A841H649-F1
#
_entry.id   AF-A0A841H649-F1
#
_cell.length_a   1.000
_cell.length_b   1.000
_cell.length_c   1.000
_cell.angle_alpha   90.00
_cell.angle_beta   90.00
_cell.angle_gamma   90.00
#
_symmetry.space_group_name_H-M   'P 1'
#
loop_
_entity.id
_entity.type
_entity.pdbx_description
1 polymer ?
#
loop_
_entity_poly.entity_id
_entity_poly.type
_entity_poly.pdbx_seq_one_letter_code
_entity_poly.pdbx_strand_id
1 'polypeptide(L)'
;MSDLIRQRRANRSRFLEMLYRCSEEQATEYVDGYEIADELAIERVDAERIVRYLEDHGFAAKTGRTGMVVRITAAGIDEVERRLAPEDDE
;
A
#
# COMPACT_ATOMS: atom_id res chain seq x y z
N MET A 1 15.08 -5.73 -18.27
CA MET A 1 14.85 -6.51 -17.01
C MET A 1 14.81 -5.60 -15.79
N SER A 2 15.59 -4.50 -15.76
CA SER A 2 15.55 -3.44 -14.74
C SER A 2 14.18 -2.74 -14.61
N ASP A 3 13.51 -2.49 -15.73
CA ASP A 3 12.32 -1.63 -15.74
C ASP A 3 11.11 -2.30 -15.11
N LEU A 4 10.94 -3.62 -15.30
CA LEU A 4 9.88 -4.39 -14.67
C LEU A 4 10.01 -4.40 -13.13
N ILE A 5 11.25 -4.55 -12.63
CA ILE A 5 11.52 -4.54 -11.18
C ILE A 5 11.27 -3.14 -10.61
N ARG A 6 11.69 -2.10 -11.34
CA ARG A 6 11.45 -0.70 -10.97
C ARG A 6 9.95 -0.40 -10.92
N GLN A 7 9.19 -0.84 -11.93
CA GLN A 7 7.74 -0.68 -11.96
C GLN A 7 7.07 -1.39 -10.77
N ARG A 8 7.48 -2.63 -10.46
CA ARG A 8 6.94 -3.37 -9.31
C ARG A 8 7.22 -2.66 -7.98
N ARG A 9 8.41 -2.09 -7.81
CA ARG A 9 8.74 -1.27 -6.63
C ARG A 9 7.89 0.00 -6.56
N ALA A 10 7.70 0.69 -7.68
CA ALA A 10 6.85 1.86 -7.76
C ALA A 10 5.39 1.53 -7.41
N ASN A 11 4.84 0.45 -7.97
CA ASN A 11 3.47 0.02 -7.69
C ASN A 11 3.25 -0.30 -6.21
N ARG A 12 4.19 -1.00 -5.56
CA ARG A 12 4.11 -1.26 -4.11
C ARG A 12 4.09 0.02 -3.28
N SER A 13 4.93 0.98 -3.64
CA SER A 13 5.04 2.25 -2.92
C SER A 13 3.77 3.08 -3.07
N ARG A 14 3.28 3.22 -4.32
CA ARG A 14 2.01 3.89 -4.61
C ARG A 14 0.81 3.23 -3.93
N PHE A 15 0.78 1.91 -3.88
CA PHE A 15 -0.30 1.19 -3.20
C PHE A 15 -0.32 1.50 -1.71
N LEU A 16 0.85 1.47 -1.05
CA LEU A 16 0.95 1.81 0.37
C LEU A 16 0.61 3.28 0.65
N GLU A 17 1.06 4.20 -0.21
CA GLU A 17 0.71 5.63 -0.13
C GLU A 17 -0.80 5.85 -0.30
N MET A 18 -1.46 5.13 -1.22
CA MET A 18 -2.91 5.22 -1.39
C MET A 18 -3.65 4.67 -0.17
N LEU A 19 -3.20 3.53 0.36
CA LEU A 19 -3.74 2.96 1.59
C LEU A 19 -3.68 3.95 2.76
N TYR A 20 -2.56 4.67 2.90
CA TYR A 20 -2.40 5.74 3.88
C TYR A 20 -3.40 6.88 3.68
N ARG A 21 -3.51 7.41 2.45
CA ARG A 21 -4.46 8.49 2.14
C ARG A 21 -5.90 8.09 2.43
N CYS A 22 -6.32 6.89 2.01
CA CYS A 22 -7.65 6.39 2.29
C CYS A 22 -7.92 6.29 3.79
N SER A 23 -6.93 5.87 4.59
CA SER A 23 -7.08 5.79 6.05
C SER A 23 -7.24 7.17 6.72
N GLU A 24 -6.58 8.21 6.19
CA GLU A 24 -6.70 9.58 6.69
C GLU A 24 -8.02 10.26 6.24
N GLU A 25 -8.43 10.06 4.99
CA GLU A 25 -9.58 10.76 4.39
C GLU A 25 -10.93 10.17 4.79
N GLN A 26 -11.02 8.84 4.90
CA GLN A 26 -12.31 8.17 5.09
C GLN A 26 -12.68 7.99 6.57
N ALA A 27 -11.76 8.26 7.50
CA ALA A 27 -11.88 7.91 8.92
C ALA A 27 -12.24 6.43 9.17
N THR A 28 -12.08 5.58 8.15
CA THR A 28 -12.31 4.14 8.21
C THR A 28 -10.95 3.44 8.30
N GLU A 29 -10.85 2.51 9.24
CA GLU A 29 -9.62 1.75 9.44
C GLU A 29 -9.40 0.72 8.31
N TYR A 30 -10.42 0.42 7.51
CA TYR A 30 -10.41 -0.67 6.52
C TYR A 30 -10.77 -0.16 5.13
N VAL A 31 -9.96 -0.54 4.14
CA VAL A 31 -10.09 -0.12 2.73
C VAL A 31 -10.19 -1.35 1.83
N ASP A 32 -10.96 -1.28 0.75
CA ASP A 32 -10.94 -2.32 -0.28
C ASP A 32 -9.69 -2.14 -1.16
N GLY A 33 -8.75 -3.07 -1.03
CA GLY A 33 -7.51 -3.06 -1.81
C GLY A 33 -7.75 -3.24 -3.32
N TYR A 34 -8.89 -3.80 -3.75
CA TYR A 34 -9.18 -3.89 -5.18
C TYR A 34 -9.60 -2.54 -5.76
N GLU A 35 -10.26 -1.69 -4.96
CA GLU A 35 -10.55 -0.31 -5.38
C GLU A 35 -9.25 0.49 -5.55
N ILE A 36 -8.31 0.36 -4.60
CA ILE A 36 -6.96 0.94 -4.73
C ILE A 36 -6.25 0.42 -5.99
N ALA A 37 -6.37 -0.88 -6.28
CA ALA A 37 -5.75 -1.46 -7.46
C ALA A 37 -6.33 -0.89 -8.75
N ASP A 38 -7.66 -0.76 -8.82
CA ASP A 38 -8.36 -0.20 -9.97
C ASP A 38 -7.97 1.28 -10.19
N GLU A 39 -7.86 2.09 -9.13
CA GLU A 39 -7.39 3.48 -9.19
C GLU A 39 -5.95 3.62 -9.69
N LEU A 40 -5.08 2.68 -9.30
CA LEU A 40 -3.67 2.67 -9.70
C LEU A 40 -3.43 1.94 -11.03
N ALA A 41 -4.49 1.47 -11.70
CA ALA A 41 -4.43 0.63 -12.89
C ALA A 41 -3.52 -0.61 -12.72
N ILE A 42 -3.61 -1.27 -11.56
CA ILE A 42 -2.89 -2.48 -11.19
C ILE A 42 -3.83 -3.69 -11.35
N GLU A 43 -3.37 -4.74 -12.04
CA GLU A 43 -4.16 -5.97 -12.13
C GLU A 43 -4.40 -6.60 -10.75
N ARG A 44 -5.58 -7.18 -10.53
CA ARG A 44 -5.96 -7.79 -9.25
C ARG A 44 -4.94 -8.81 -8.74
N VAL A 45 -4.35 -9.61 -9.62
CA VAL A 45 -3.32 -10.60 -9.26
C VAL A 45 -2.04 -9.95 -8.71
N ASP A 46 -1.68 -8.78 -9.24
CA ASP A 46 -0.51 -8.04 -8.78
C ASP A 46 -0.84 -7.25 -7.50
N ALA A 47 -2.06 -6.76 -7.36
CA ALA A 47 -2.53 -6.16 -6.12
C ALA A 47 -2.49 -7.14 -4.95
N GLU A 48 -2.94 -8.39 -5.14
CA GLU A 48 -2.82 -9.45 -4.12
C GLU A 48 -1.35 -9.72 -3.72
N ARG A 49 -0.44 -9.71 -4.69
CA ARG A 49 1.00 -9.86 -4.42
C ARG A 49 1.58 -8.67 -3.67
N ILE A 50 1.11 -7.46 -3.99
CA ILE A 50 1.51 -6.24 -3.30
C ILE A 50 1.02 -6.28 -1.85
N VAL A 51 -0.25 -6.58 -1.63
CA VAL A 51 -0.83 -6.69 -0.27
C VAL A 51 -0.07 -7.74 0.53
N ARG A 52 0.14 -8.93 -0.01
CA ARG A 52 0.93 -9.97 0.67
C ARG A 52 2.34 -9.50 1.02
N TYR A 53 3.01 -8.79 0.10
CA TYR A 53 4.31 -8.20 0.37
C TYR A 53 4.24 -7.19 1.53
N LEU A 54 3.25 -6.31 1.56
CA LEU A 54 3.07 -5.32 2.61
C LEU A 54 2.75 -5.97 3.96
N GLU A 55 1.96 -7.06 3.96
CA GLU A 55 1.69 -7.87 5.15
C GLU A 55 2.95 -8.55 5.68
N ASP A 56 3.75 -9.18 4.80
CA ASP A 56 5.01 -9.84 5.16
C ASP A 56 6.01 -8.86 5.81
N HIS A 57 5.93 -7.57 5.48
CA HIS A 57 6.77 -6.50 6.06
C HIS A 57 6.09 -5.78 7.24
N GLY A 58 4.86 -6.16 7.59
CA GLY A 58 4.11 -5.55 8.69
C GLY A 58 3.58 -4.15 8.40
N PHE A 59 3.57 -3.70 7.14
CA PHE A 59 3.06 -2.38 6.73
C PHE A 59 1.55 -2.33 6.53
N ALA A 60 0.94 -3.48 6.26
CA ALA A 60 -0.50 -3.61 6.11
C ALA A 60 -0.98 -4.91 6.77
N ALA A 61 -2.28 -5.01 7.02
CA ALA A 61 -2.92 -6.24 7.47
C ALA A 61 -4.21 -6.47 6.68
N LYS A 62 -4.35 -7.66 6.10
CA LYS A 62 -5.58 -8.11 5.46
C LYS A 62 -6.56 -8.64 6.51
N THR A 63 -7.83 -8.39 6.27
CA THR A 63 -8.91 -8.70 7.22
C THR A 63 -10.03 -9.41 6.47
N GLY A 64 -10.69 -10.35 7.15
CA GLY A 64 -11.75 -11.15 6.56
C GLY A 64 -11.25 -12.35 5.72
N ARG A 65 -12.16 -13.30 5.49
CA ARG A 65 -11.91 -14.51 4.68
C ARG A 65 -12.21 -14.30 3.19
N THR A 66 -12.98 -13.26 2.85
CA THR A 66 -13.49 -12.98 1.50
C THR A 66 -13.25 -11.52 1.15
N GLY A 67 -12.72 -11.25 -0.05
CA GLY A 67 -12.33 -9.92 -0.49
C GLY A 67 -10.88 -9.56 -0.14
N MET A 68 -10.49 -8.33 -0.49
CA MET A 68 -9.18 -7.76 -0.19
C MET A 68 -9.35 -6.54 0.70
N VAL A 69 -10.00 -6.73 1.86
CA VAL A 69 -10.10 -5.68 2.88
C VAL A 69 -8.76 -5.56 3.58
N VAL A 70 -8.14 -4.39 3.50
CA VAL A 70 -6.79 -4.12 4.01
C VAL A 70 -6.83 -2.90 4.92
N ARG A 71 -6.08 -2.94 6.02
CA ARG A 71 -5.78 -1.76 6.84
C ARG A 71 -4.29 -1.47 6.82
N ILE A 72 -3.92 -0.19 6.88
CA ILE A 72 -2.53 0.22 7.11
C ILE A 72 -2.17 0.01 8.58
N THR A 73 -0.93 -0.35 8.87
CA THR A 73 -0.41 -0.43 10.25
C THR A 73 0.34 0.85 10.61
N ALA A 74 0.63 1.05 11.90
CA ALA A 74 1.51 2.14 12.34
C ALA A 74 2.86 2.12 11.61
N ALA A 75 3.48 0.95 11.47
CA ALA A 75 4.75 0.80 10.73
C ALA A 75 4.60 1.15 9.23
N GLY A 76 3.43 0.91 8.65
CA GLY A 76 3.14 1.30 7.27
C GLY A 76 2.99 2.82 7.12
N ILE A 77 2.37 3.48 8.09
CA ILE A 77 2.26 4.95 8.16
C ILE A 77 3.65 5.55 8.27
N ASP A 78 4.44 5.12 9.26
CA ASP A 78 5.82 5.59 9.48
C ASP A 78 6.67 5.43 8.21
N GLU A 79 6.50 4.32 7.48
CA GLU A 79 7.23 4.08 6.23
C GLU A 79 6.84 5.04 5.11
N VAL A 80 5.55 5.40 5.00
CA VAL A 80 5.08 6.40 4.02
C VAL A 80 5.59 7.78 4.39
N GLU A 81 5.43 8.17 5.65
CA GLU A 81 5.87 9.49 6.14
C GLU A 81 7.37 9.66 6.01
N ARG A 82 8.18 8.65 6.35
CA ARG A 82 9.64 8.67 6.18
C ARG A 82 10.07 8.89 4.73
N ARG A 83 9.28 8.45 3.75
CA ARG A 83 9.57 8.65 2.31
C ARG A 83 9.12 10.00 1.80
N LEU A 84 8.10 10.60 2.44
CA LEU A 84 7.55 11.91 2.09
C LEU A 84 8.26 13.05 2.82
N ALA A 85 8.84 12.77 3.98
CA ALA A 85 9.76 13.68 4.64
C ALA A 85 10.92 13.94 3.68
N PRO A 86 11.15 15.19 3.24
CA PRO A 86 12.41 15.53 2.63
C PRO A 86 13.50 15.13 3.63
N GLU A 87 14.61 14.59 3.15
CA GLU A 87 15.81 14.51 3.98
C GLU A 87 16.03 15.94 4.48
N ASP A 88 15.74 16.20 5.76
CA ASP A 88 16.18 17.42 6.42
C ASP A 88 17.71 17.32 6.39
N ASP A 89 18.29 17.92 5.35
CA ASP A 89 19.72 18.17 5.20
C ASP A 89 20.16 19.01 6.40
N GLU A 90 20.62 18.36 7.46
CA GLU A 90 21.49 18.91 8.51
C GLU A 90 22.92 18.34 8.40
#